data_AF-A0A938UDF8-F1
#
_entry.id   AF-A0A938UDF8-F1
#
_cell.length_a   1.000
_cell.length_b   1.000
_cell.length_c   1.000
_cell.angle_alpha   90.00
_cell.angle_beta   90.00
_cell.angle_gamma   90.00
#
_symmetry.space_group_name_H-M   'P 1'
#
loop_
_entity.id
_entity.type
_entity.pdbx_description
1 polymer ?
#
loop_
_entity_poly.entity_id
_entity_poly.type
_entity_poly.pdbx_seq_one_letter_code
_entity_poly.pdbx_strand_id
1 'polypeptide(L)'
;MQKRYGFFLLVLVGVAALSMMLSAPAQAQPRPMEEDVFTPLIKGYDFMRQGKYDAAKMEFETALKKDRFNPFALNNLAALVEKEGKLKDAMAYLVDAQKHAGKYLDKVQETCFVGGLCAGVKPLKEMGTESGIAKVIKENIEKLQAKMAQTPQTPEPSKPPKMK
;
A
#
# COMPACT_ATOMS: atom_id res chain seq x y z
N MET A 1 72.31 17.71 22.70
CA MET A 1 71.85 16.31 22.53
C MET A 1 70.49 16.17 23.22
N GLN A 2 69.40 16.34 22.48
CA GLN A 2 68.51 15.29 21.95
C GLN A 2 67.58 14.61 22.97
N LYS A 3 66.29 14.99 22.84
CA LYS A 3 65.06 14.17 22.89
C LYS A 3 64.65 13.49 24.20
N ARG A 4 63.48 13.92 24.73
CA ARG A 4 62.21 13.16 24.61
C ARG A 4 61.05 13.91 25.30
N TYR A 5 60.54 14.94 24.64
CA TYR A 5 59.15 15.35 24.79
C TYR A 5 58.31 14.35 23.99
N GLY A 6 57.71 13.35 24.64
CA GLY A 6 57.04 12.28 23.91
C GLY A 6 56.30 11.32 24.81
N PHE A 7 55.50 11.83 25.76
CA PHE A 7 54.55 10.96 26.47
C PHE A 7 53.26 11.64 26.93
N PHE A 8 53.14 12.97 26.88
CA PHE A 8 51.96 13.68 27.41
C PHE A 8 50.94 14.16 26.36
N LEU A 9 51.06 13.73 25.10
CA LEU A 9 50.19 14.18 24.00
C LEU A 9 49.33 13.06 23.40
N LEU A 10 49.08 11.98 24.15
CA LEU A 10 48.28 10.84 23.69
C LEU A 10 47.10 10.47 24.59
N VAL A 11 46.71 11.33 25.54
CA VAL A 11 45.53 11.06 26.41
C VAL A 11 44.38 12.06 26.20
N LEU A 12 44.61 13.20 25.54
CA LEU A 12 43.58 14.23 25.36
C LEU A 12 42.82 14.19 24.02
N VAL A 13 43.08 13.20 23.15
CA VAL A 13 42.30 13.00 21.91
C VAL A 13 41.22 11.92 22.06
N GLY A 14 41.29 11.10 23.12
CA GLY A 14 40.39 9.95 23.30
C GLY A 14 39.00 10.26 23.86
N VAL A 15 38.78 11.44 24.47
CA VAL A 15 37.53 11.72 25.21
C VAL A 15 36.59 12.69 24.46
N ALA A 16 37.05 13.33 23.38
CA ALA A 16 36.24 14.29 22.62
C ALA A 16 35.52 13.67 21.40
N ALA A 17 35.55 12.35 21.24
CA ALA A 17 34.96 11.65 20.08
C ALA A 17 33.70 10.81 20.42
N LEU A 18 33.01 11.08 21.54
CA LEU A 18 31.86 10.27 21.98
C LEU A 18 30.52 11.03 22.07
N SER A 19 30.41 12.23 21.48
CA SER A 19 29.17 13.03 21.61
C SER A 19 28.52 13.45 20.30
N MET A 20 28.96 12.91 19.16
CA MET A 20 28.27 13.06 17.87
C MET A 20 27.68 11.73 17.42
N MET A 21 26.85 11.10 18.26
CA MET A 21 25.88 10.14 17.76
C MET A 21 24.75 10.95 17.15
N LEU A 22 24.87 11.13 15.83
CA LEU A 22 23.89 11.78 14.98
C LEU A 22 22.49 11.32 15.37
N SER A 23 21.60 12.27 15.68
CA SER A 23 20.17 12.10 15.51
C SER A 23 19.92 11.95 14.00
N ALA A 24 20.26 10.78 13.46
CA ALA A 24 19.81 10.40 12.14
C ALA A 24 18.28 10.52 12.18
N PRO A 25 17.65 11.21 11.21
CA PRO A 25 16.20 11.11 11.10
C PRO A 25 15.90 9.63 11.03
N ALA A 26 15.04 9.14 11.93
CA ALA A 26 14.64 7.75 11.95
C ALA A 26 14.16 7.40 10.54
N GLN A 27 15.03 6.75 9.77
CA GLN A 27 14.68 6.24 8.45
C GLN A 27 13.50 5.33 8.75
N ALA A 28 12.30 5.71 8.29
CA ALA A 28 11.09 4.99 8.62
C ALA A 28 11.30 3.56 8.14
N GLN A 29 11.66 2.67 9.07
CA GLN A 29 11.84 1.27 8.73
C GLN A 29 10.50 0.80 8.20
N PRO A 30 10.49 -0.05 7.15
CA PRO A 30 9.26 -0.60 6.62
C PRO A 30 8.51 -1.20 7.81
N ARG A 31 7.34 -0.65 8.16
CA ARG A 31 6.58 -1.20 9.27
C ARG A 31 6.07 -2.55 8.79
N PRO A 32 6.42 -3.65 9.46
CA PRO A 32 5.75 -4.92 9.21
C PRO A 32 4.25 -4.68 9.34
N MET A 33 3.47 -5.19 8.39
CA MET A 33 2.03 -5.07 8.46
C MET A 33 1.52 -5.81 9.69
N GLU A 34 0.81 -5.10 10.57
CA GLU A 34 0.24 -5.69 11.78
C GLU A 34 -0.70 -6.85 11.45
N GLU A 35 -0.75 -7.87 12.32
CA GLU A 35 -1.50 -9.09 12.06
C GLU A 35 -3.00 -8.84 11.86
N ASP A 36 -3.54 -7.85 12.56
CA ASP A 36 -4.95 -7.46 12.50
C ASP A 36 -5.32 -6.67 11.23
N VAL A 37 -4.32 -6.26 10.44
CA VAL A 37 -4.46 -5.78 9.07
C VAL A 37 -4.19 -6.92 8.08
N PHE A 38 -3.14 -7.71 8.32
CA PHE A 38 -2.71 -8.76 7.40
C PHE A 38 -3.75 -9.87 7.24
N THR A 39 -4.25 -10.41 8.35
CA THR A 39 -5.21 -11.52 8.34
C THR A 39 -6.46 -11.24 7.49
N PRO A 40 -7.17 -10.10 7.67
CA PRO A 40 -8.32 -9.80 6.82
C PRO A 40 -7.95 -9.62 5.34
N LEU A 41 -6.77 -9.10 4.99
CA LEU A 41 -6.36 -8.98 3.60
C LEU A 41 -6.23 -10.35 2.91
N ILE A 42 -5.62 -11.33 3.58
CA ILE A 42 -5.48 -12.70 3.05
C ILE A 42 -6.85 -13.36 2.89
N LYS A 43 -7.71 -13.28 3.92
CA LYS A 43 -9.06 -13.84 3.88
C LYS A 43 -9.90 -13.22 2.76
N GLY A 44 -9.86 -11.89 2.64
CA GLY A 44 -10.59 -11.18 1.60
C GLY A 44 -10.14 -11.61 0.21
N TYR A 45 -8.83 -11.72 0.00
CA TYR A 45 -8.27 -12.23 -1.26
C TYR A 45 -8.72 -13.66 -1.57
N ASP A 46 -8.70 -14.56 -0.60
CA ASP A 46 -9.16 -15.94 -0.78
C ASP A 46 -10.66 -16.01 -1.08
N PHE A 47 -11.48 -15.15 -0.47
CA PHE A 47 -12.89 -15.01 -0.81
C PHE A 47 -13.09 -14.48 -2.23
N MET A 48 -12.30 -13.51 -2.69
CA MET A 48 -12.35 -13.05 -4.09
C MET A 48 -12.07 -14.22 -5.05
N ARG A 49 -11.06 -15.05 -4.74
CA ARG A 49 -10.72 -16.24 -5.54
C ARG A 49 -11.82 -17.28 -5.59
N GLN A 50 -12.65 -17.35 -4.54
CA GLN A 50 -13.82 -18.22 -4.47
C GLN A 50 -15.08 -17.60 -5.07
N GLY A 51 -15.02 -16.37 -5.60
CA GLY A 51 -16.19 -15.63 -6.10
C GLY A 51 -17.11 -15.09 -5.00
N LYS A 52 -16.70 -15.15 -3.74
CA LYS A 52 -17.47 -14.67 -2.57
C LYS A 52 -17.22 -13.18 -2.34
N TYR A 53 -17.68 -12.34 -3.28
CA TYR A 53 -17.30 -10.92 -3.32
C TYR A 53 -17.79 -10.10 -2.12
N ASP A 54 -18.98 -10.37 -1.59
CA ASP A 54 -19.47 -9.68 -0.39
C ASP A 54 -18.64 -10.01 0.85
N ALA A 55 -18.27 -11.28 1.00
CA ALA A 55 -17.37 -11.71 2.07
C ALA A 55 -15.99 -11.07 1.93
N ALA A 56 -15.47 -11.01 0.70
CA ALA A 56 -14.20 -10.33 0.44
C ALA A 56 -14.23 -8.85 0.83
N LYS A 57 -15.29 -8.14 0.44
CA LYS A 57 -15.49 -6.73 0.77
C LYS A 57 -15.48 -6.49 2.28
N MET A 58 -16.22 -7.30 3.06
CA MET A 58 -16.25 -7.18 4.52
C MET A 58 -14.87 -7.34 5.18
N GLU A 59 -14.05 -8.26 4.66
CA GLU A 59 -12.69 -8.46 5.15
C GLU A 59 -11.80 -7.26 4.81
N PHE A 60 -11.85 -6.73 3.59
CA PHE A 60 -11.08 -5.53 3.25
C PHE A 60 -11.51 -4.30 4.05
N GLU A 61 -12.81 -4.12 4.29
CA GLU A 61 -13.31 -3.08 5.19
C GLU A 61 -12.82 -3.27 6.64
N THR A 62 -12.65 -4.52 7.08
CA THR A 62 -12.07 -4.83 8.38
C THR A 62 -10.60 -4.42 8.45
N ALA A 63 -9.81 -4.68 7.41
CA ALA A 63 -8.43 -4.18 7.31
C ALA A 63 -8.40 -2.64 7.33
N LEU A 64 -9.32 -1.98 6.63
CA LEU A 64 -9.39 -0.50 6.59
C LEU A 64 -9.82 0.14 7.92
N LYS A 65 -10.52 -0.58 8.80
CA LYS A 65 -10.81 -0.09 10.16
C LYS A 65 -9.52 0.04 11.00
N LYS A 66 -8.51 -0.78 10.70
CA LYS A 66 -7.21 -0.78 11.39
C LYS A 66 -6.21 0.14 10.70
N ASP A 67 -6.19 0.09 9.38
CA ASP A 67 -5.32 0.90 8.53
C ASP A 67 -6.15 1.50 7.38
N ARG A 68 -6.69 2.70 7.64
CA ARG A 68 -7.62 3.41 6.74
C ARG A 68 -7.11 3.61 5.32
N PHE A 69 -5.79 3.63 5.14
CA PHE A 69 -5.16 3.88 3.85
C PHE A 69 -4.33 2.69 3.37
N ASN A 70 -4.67 1.48 3.83
CA ASN A 70 -3.95 0.28 3.43
C ASN A 70 -4.09 0.05 1.92
N PRO A 71 -2.97 0.08 1.16
CA PRO A 71 -3.01 0.03 -0.30
C PRO A 71 -3.51 -1.31 -0.84
N PHE A 72 -3.32 -2.41 -0.10
CA PHE A 72 -3.81 -3.73 -0.51
C PHE A 72 -5.34 -3.80 -0.42
N ALA A 73 -5.92 -3.34 0.68
CA ALA A 73 -7.38 -3.31 0.85
C ALA A 73 -8.03 -2.37 -0.18
N LEU A 74 -7.50 -1.16 -0.35
CA LEU A 74 -8.02 -0.19 -1.32
C LEU A 74 -7.92 -0.72 -2.76
N ASN A 75 -6.81 -1.33 -3.16
CA ASN A 75 -6.67 -1.96 -4.46
C ASN A 75 -7.70 -3.08 -4.67
N ASN A 76 -7.88 -3.95 -3.69
CA ASN A 76 -8.82 -5.07 -3.83
C ASN A 76 -10.28 -4.59 -3.86
N LEU A 77 -10.64 -3.56 -3.09
CA LEU A 77 -11.95 -2.91 -3.19
C LEU A 77 -12.15 -2.25 -4.57
N ALA A 78 -11.10 -1.62 -5.13
CA ALA A 78 -11.16 -1.07 -6.47
C ALA A 78 -11.52 -2.15 -7.51
N ALA A 79 -10.89 -3.32 -7.44
CA ALA A 79 -11.20 -4.45 -8.31
C ALA A 79 -12.65 -4.95 -8.14
N LEU A 80 -13.17 -4.97 -6.91
CA LEU A 80 -14.56 -5.36 -6.64
C LEU A 80 -15.57 -4.36 -7.22
N VAL A 81 -15.39 -3.06 -6.99
CA VAL A 81 -16.34 -2.05 -7.49
C VAL A 81 -16.21 -1.82 -8.99
N GLU A 82 -15.02 -2.03 -9.57
CA GLU A 82 -14.82 -2.03 -11.02
C GLU A 82 -15.63 -3.16 -11.70
N LYS A 83 -15.68 -4.34 -11.08
CA LYS A 83 -16.51 -5.46 -11.54
C LYS A 83 -18.00 -5.13 -11.53
N GLU A 84 -18.44 -4.26 -10.61
CA GLU A 84 -19.82 -3.72 -10.57
C GLU A 84 -20.07 -2.62 -11.62
N GLY A 85 -19.06 -2.23 -12.42
CA GLY A 85 -19.15 -1.15 -13.40
C GLY A 85 -18.97 0.25 -12.82
N LYS A 86 -18.69 0.38 -11.52
CA LYS A 86 -18.50 1.66 -10.83
C LYS A 86 -17.07 2.19 -11.02
N LEU A 87 -16.75 2.56 -12.27
CA LEU A 87 -15.38 2.90 -12.67
C LEU A 87 -14.82 4.13 -11.95
N LYS A 88 -15.66 5.13 -11.65
CA LYS A 88 -15.26 6.32 -10.89
C LYS A 88 -14.87 5.98 -9.45
N ASP A 89 -15.66 5.14 -8.78
CA ASP A 89 -15.38 4.68 -7.42
C ASP A 89 -14.10 3.83 -7.38
N ALA A 90 -13.92 2.94 -8.36
CA ALA A 90 -12.69 2.16 -8.51
C ALA A 90 -11.46 3.08 -8.62
N MET A 91 -11.56 4.13 -9.44
CA MET A 91 -10.47 5.09 -9.62
C MET A 91 -10.15 5.84 -8.32
N ALA A 92 -11.18 6.25 -7.56
CA ALA A 92 -10.99 6.92 -6.27
C ALA A 92 -10.20 6.03 -5.29
N TYR A 93 -10.55 4.75 -5.19
CA TYR A 93 -9.82 3.79 -4.36
C TYR A 93 -8.36 3.64 -4.80
N LEU A 94 -8.09 3.51 -6.11
CA LEU A 94 -6.73 3.37 -6.63
C LEU A 94 -5.87 4.61 -6.38
N VAL A 95 -6.44 5.81 -6.54
CA VAL A 95 -5.75 7.08 -6.26
C VAL A 95 -5.37 7.19 -4.79
N ASP A 96 -6.26 6.80 -3.88
CA ASP A 96 -5.94 6.78 -2.45
C ASP A 96 -4.91 5.69 -2.13
N ALA A 97 -5.02 4.50 -2.74
CA ALA A 97 -4.02 3.44 -2.57
C ALA A 97 -2.63 3.91 -3.02
N GLN A 98 -2.53 4.58 -4.17
CA GLN A 98 -1.28 5.04 -4.77
C GLN A 98 -0.50 5.99 -3.85
N LYS A 99 -1.19 6.92 -3.17
CA LYS A 99 -0.56 7.87 -2.24
C LYS A 99 0.16 7.19 -1.07
N HIS A 100 -0.27 5.99 -0.70
CA HIS A 100 0.21 5.28 0.48
C HIS A 100 1.06 4.03 0.13
N ALA A 101 1.01 3.55 -1.11
CA ALA A 101 1.62 2.30 -1.55
C ALA A 101 3.12 2.19 -1.24
N GLY A 102 3.89 3.26 -1.47
CA GLY A 102 5.35 3.27 -1.28
C GLY A 102 5.82 2.97 0.16
N LYS A 103 4.92 2.98 1.14
CA LYS A 103 5.24 2.65 2.55
C LYS A 103 5.30 1.14 2.83
N TYR A 104 4.81 0.31 1.90
CA TYR A 104 4.71 -1.14 2.05
C TYR A 104 5.65 -1.81 1.07
N LEU A 105 6.60 -2.58 1.60
CA LEU A 105 7.58 -3.31 0.79
C LEU A 105 7.28 -4.80 0.70
N ASP A 106 6.15 -5.26 1.22
CA ASP A 106 5.74 -6.66 1.06
C ASP A 106 5.74 -7.06 -0.42
N LYS A 107 6.38 -8.19 -0.71
CA LYS A 107 6.18 -8.94 -1.95
C LYS A 107 4.73 -9.37 -2.03
N VAL A 108 4.26 -9.52 -3.27
CA VAL A 108 2.85 -9.68 -3.56
C VAL A 108 2.59 -10.93 -4.38
N GLN A 109 1.41 -11.51 -4.18
CA GLN A 109 0.80 -12.45 -5.12
C GLN A 109 -0.41 -11.77 -5.76
N GLU A 110 -0.52 -11.88 -7.07
CA GLU A 110 -1.61 -11.31 -7.86
C GLU A 110 -2.52 -12.41 -8.40
N THR A 111 -3.78 -12.07 -8.65
CA THR A 111 -4.70 -12.93 -9.41
C THR A 111 -5.52 -12.10 -10.39
N CYS A 112 -5.52 -12.56 -11.65
CA CYS A 112 -6.33 -12.00 -12.71
C CYS A 112 -7.72 -12.62 -12.70
N PHE A 113 -8.75 -11.82 -12.48
CA PHE A 113 -10.13 -12.24 -12.68
C PHE A 113 -10.60 -11.85 -14.07
N VAL A 114 -11.22 -12.77 -14.80
CA VAL A 114 -11.73 -12.53 -16.15
C VAL A 114 -12.77 -11.39 -16.11
N GLY A 115 -12.62 -10.41 -17.00
CA GLY A 115 -13.60 -9.33 -17.21
C GLY A 115 -13.42 -8.05 -16.37
N GLY A 116 -12.33 -7.90 -15.61
CA GLY A 116 -12.06 -6.72 -14.78
C GLY A 116 -10.58 -6.30 -14.70
N LEU A 117 -10.24 -5.47 -13.71
CA LEU A 117 -8.86 -5.14 -13.34
C LEU A 117 -8.10 -6.41 -12.97
N CYS A 118 -6.99 -6.68 -13.67
CA CYS A 118 -6.25 -7.94 -13.60
C CYS A 118 -5.59 -8.28 -12.25
N ALA A 119 -5.83 -7.57 -11.14
CA ALA A 119 -5.12 -7.89 -9.91
C ALA A 119 -5.95 -7.63 -8.65
N GLY A 120 -6.60 -8.68 -8.16
CA GLY A 120 -6.63 -8.88 -6.71
C GLY A 120 -5.20 -9.13 -6.23
N VAL A 121 -4.82 -8.57 -5.09
CA VAL A 121 -3.44 -8.62 -4.56
C VAL A 121 -3.43 -9.12 -3.13
N LYS A 122 -2.46 -9.98 -2.83
CA LYS A 122 -2.21 -10.57 -1.52
C LYS A 122 -0.78 -10.26 -1.05
N PRO A 123 -0.56 -9.67 0.13
CA PRO A 123 0.78 -9.54 0.71
C PRO A 123 1.33 -10.91 1.15
N LEU A 124 2.66 -11.11 1.09
CA LEU A 124 3.31 -12.39 1.39
C LEU A 124 4.10 -12.45 2.71
N LYS A 125 4.09 -11.38 3.53
CA LYS A 125 4.98 -11.23 4.72
C LYS A 125 6.47 -11.40 4.41
N GLU A 126 6.84 -11.24 3.15
CA GLU A 126 8.22 -11.27 2.69
C GLU A 126 8.53 -9.89 2.13
N MET A 127 9.57 -9.23 2.63
CA MET A 127 9.90 -7.87 2.20
C MET A 127 10.75 -7.89 0.92
N GLY A 128 10.42 -7.03 -0.03
CA GLY A 128 11.24 -6.69 -1.19
C GLY A 128 12.08 -5.44 -0.97
N THR A 129 12.85 -5.07 -1.98
CA THR A 129 13.63 -3.81 -2.01
C THR A 129 12.80 -2.63 -2.51
N GLU A 130 11.64 -2.90 -3.10
CA GLU A 130 10.70 -1.93 -3.65
C GLU A 130 9.25 -2.32 -3.29
N SER A 131 8.32 -1.39 -3.45
CA SER A 131 6.91 -1.63 -3.17
C SER A 131 6.25 -2.40 -4.31
N GLY A 132 6.03 -3.71 -4.11
CA GLY A 132 5.33 -4.55 -5.07
C GLY A 132 3.90 -4.05 -5.33
N ILE A 133 3.18 -3.67 -4.27
CA ILE A 133 1.80 -3.14 -4.39
C ILE A 133 1.74 -1.82 -5.17
N ALA A 134 2.76 -0.95 -5.07
CA ALA A 134 2.78 0.30 -5.85
C ALA A 134 2.82 0.04 -7.36
N LYS A 135 3.58 -0.97 -7.79
CA LYS A 135 3.62 -1.39 -9.20
C LYS A 135 2.25 -1.84 -9.68
N VAL A 136 1.59 -2.71 -8.92
CA VAL A 136 0.26 -3.23 -9.27
C VAL A 136 -0.78 -2.12 -9.35
N ILE A 137 -0.79 -1.19 -8.38
CA ILE A 137 -1.72 -0.06 -8.39
C ILE A 137 -1.52 0.82 -9.62
N LYS A 138 -0.27 1.10 -10.00
CA LYS A 138 0.02 1.88 -11.22
C LYS A 138 -0.56 1.21 -12.46
N GLU A 139 -0.32 -0.09 -12.63
CA GLU A 139 -0.87 -0.86 -13.75
C GLU A 139 -2.41 -0.88 -13.75
N ASN A 140 -3.01 -0.99 -12.56
CA ASN A 140 -4.46 -0.96 -12.41
C ASN A 140 -5.06 0.42 -12.76
N ILE A 141 -4.39 1.52 -12.40
CA ILE A 141 -4.81 2.87 -12.80
C ILE A 141 -4.80 2.99 -14.33
N GLU A 142 -3.71 2.58 -14.99
CA GLU A 142 -3.57 2.67 -16.44
C GLU A 142 -4.65 1.84 -17.16
N LYS A 143 -4.89 0.61 -16.71
CA LYS A 143 -5.95 -0.26 -17.24
C LYS A 143 -7.33 0.35 -17.06
N LEU A 144 -7.62 0.91 -15.88
CA LEU A 144 -8.92 1.51 -15.59
C LEU A 144 -9.14 2.80 -16.41
N GLN A 145 -8.12 3.64 -16.57
CA GLN A 145 -8.18 4.83 -17.42
C GLN A 145 -8.50 4.45 -18.88
N ALA A 146 -7.82 3.43 -19.41
CA ALA A 146 -8.10 2.93 -20.75
C ALA A 146 -9.54 2.41 -20.89
N LYS A 147 -10.05 1.67 -19.88
CA LYS A 147 -11.44 1.19 -19.85
C LYS A 147 -12.45 2.34 -19.80
N MET A 148 -12.20 3.37 -18.98
CA MET A 148 -13.05 4.56 -18.88
C MET A 148 -13.08 5.37 -20.17
N ALA A 149 -11.97 5.46 -20.90
CA ALA A 149 -11.91 6.14 -22.19
C ALA A 149 -12.72 5.41 -23.28
N GLN A 150 -12.81 4.08 -23.19
CA GLN A 150 -13.54 3.25 -24.15
C GLN A 150 -15.03 3.09 -23.82
N THR A 151 -15.45 3.44 -22.60
CA THR A 151 -16.83 3.26 -22.13
C THR A 151 -17.51 4.63 -21.98
N PRO A 152 -18.47 5.00 -22.85
CA PRO A 152 -19.23 6.23 -22.68
C PRO A 152 -19.97 6.19 -21.34
N GLN A 153 -19.56 7.02 -20.38
CA GLN A 153 -20.26 7.10 -19.10
C GLN A 153 -21.59 7.82 -19.33
N THR A 154 -22.71 7.14 -19.09
CA THR A 154 -23.98 7.82 -18.90
C THR A 154 -23.83 8.68 -17.64
N PRO A 155 -24.10 10.00 -17.70
CA PRO A 155 -24.05 10.83 -16.50
C PRO A 155 -24.95 10.23 -15.43
N GLU A 156 -24.40 10.05 -14.24
CA GLU A 156 -25.14 9.56 -13.08
C GLU A 156 -26.35 10.48 -12.87
N PRO A 157 -27.58 9.97 -12.76
CA PRO A 157 -28.74 10.81 -12.56
C PRO A 157 -28.52 11.62 -11.28
N SER A 158 -28.45 12.94 -11.42
CA SER A 158 -28.42 13.85 -10.27
C SER A 158 -29.57 13.47 -9.35
N LYS A 159 -29.25 13.07 -8.10
CA LYS A 159 -30.24 12.68 -7.08
C LYS A 159 -31.50 13.55 -7.22
N PRO A 160 -32.68 12.97 -7.49
CA PRO A 160 -33.91 13.74 -7.48
C PRO A 160 -34.08 14.37 -6.10
N PRO A 161 -34.63 15.60 -6.01
CA PRO A 161 -34.81 16.26 -4.72
C PRO A 161 -35.66 15.35 -3.82
N LYS A 162 -35.24 15.23 -2.55
CA LYS A 162 -36.07 14.57 -1.53
C LYS A 162 -37.45 15.22 -1.54
N MET A 163 -38.46 14.50 -1.98
CA MET A 163 -39.84 14.89 -1.76
C MET A 163 -40.12 14.78 -0.25
N LYS A 164 -40.81 15.81 0.26
CA LYS A 164 -41.10 16.05 1.68
C LYS A 164 -41.86 14.89 2.32
#